data_AF-A0A382KHR7-F1
#
_entry.id   AF-A0A382KHR7-F1
#
_cell.length_a   1.000
_cell.length_b   1.000
_cell.length_c   1.000
_cell.angle_alpha   90.00
_cell.angle_beta   90.00
_cell.angle_gamma   90.00
#
_symmetry.space_group_name_H-M   'P 1'
#
loop_
_entity.id
_entity.type
_entity.pdbx_description
1 polymer ?
#
loop_
_entity_poly.entity_id
_entity_poly.type
_entity_poly.pdbx_seq_one_letter_code
_entity_poly.pdbx_strand_id
1 'polypeptide(L)'
;MPNSKNMEKSMQEKIKKPTNLHKLVILARKNADFFQDLDRRAYARITKGDQRGELYPLDSSCFENWLSAINFKVHDEVANSKLKLDAREHLEVESRLSGKNYNVGLRVISNEEFIEIDLGDQDWKSVQITKDGWRVRAHKNFFYRNNSIKALPIPCKDKLDDDWVESIFNISGNN
;
A
#
# COMPACT_ATOMS: atom_id res chain seq x y z
N MET A 1 -50.75 -1.17 26.63
CA MET A 1 -49.36 -1.67 26.44
C MET A 1 -49.14 -1.87 24.95
N PRO A 2 -48.05 -1.33 24.34
CA PRO A 2 -47.79 -1.58 22.92
C PRO A 2 -47.54 -3.07 22.69
N ASN A 3 -48.16 -3.61 21.64
CA ASN A 3 -48.16 -5.03 21.31
C ASN A 3 -46.74 -5.52 20.98
N SER A 4 -46.23 -6.54 21.69
CA SER A 4 -44.83 -7.03 21.60
C SER A 4 -44.42 -7.44 20.18
N LYS A 5 -45.38 -7.92 19.37
CA LYS A 5 -45.17 -8.25 17.96
C LYS A 5 -44.83 -7.02 17.09
N ASN A 6 -45.32 -5.82 17.44
CA ASN A 6 -44.96 -4.57 16.74
C ASN A 6 -43.58 -4.04 17.18
N MET A 7 -43.14 -4.34 18.41
CA MET A 7 -41.76 -4.07 18.85
C MET A 7 -40.74 -4.99 18.16
N GLU A 8 -41.01 -6.29 18.03
CA GLU A 8 -40.13 -7.20 17.29
C GLU A 8 -40.07 -6.86 15.80
N LYS A 9 -41.20 -6.49 15.19
CA LYS A 9 -41.24 -6.05 13.78
C LYS A 9 -40.49 -4.73 13.56
N SER A 10 -40.62 -3.76 14.47
CA SER A 10 -39.87 -2.50 14.41
C SER A 10 -38.37 -2.64 14.75
N MET A 11 -37.98 -3.66 15.53
CA MET A 11 -36.58 -4.03 15.77
C MET A 11 -35.96 -4.76 14.59
N GLN A 12 -36.73 -5.58 13.85
CA GLN A 12 -36.30 -6.24 12.62
C GLN A 12 -36.26 -5.27 11.41
N GLU A 13 -37.07 -4.20 11.40
CA GLU A 13 -37.15 -3.21 10.30
C GLU A 13 -36.04 -2.13 10.30
N LYS A 14 -35.00 -2.21 11.15
CA LYS A 14 -33.90 -1.22 11.18
C LYS A 14 -32.49 -1.77 10.95
N ILE A 15 -32.33 -2.87 10.21
CA ILE A 15 -31.05 -3.09 9.50
C ILE A 15 -31.07 -2.17 8.28
N LYS A 16 -30.70 -0.90 8.50
CA LYS A 16 -30.60 0.10 7.43
C LYS A 16 -29.68 -0.48 6.35
N LYS A 17 -30.20 -0.68 5.13
CA LYS A 17 -29.40 -1.20 4.00
C LYS A 17 -28.06 -0.42 3.95
N PRO A 18 -26.91 -1.11 3.84
CA PRO A 18 -25.63 -0.42 3.86
C PRO A 18 -25.59 0.62 2.74
N THR A 19 -25.17 1.83 3.09
CA THR A 19 -24.97 2.91 2.13
C THR A 19 -23.91 2.50 1.11
N ASN A 20 -23.90 3.13 -0.07
CA ASN A 20 -22.86 2.86 -1.07
C ASN A 20 -21.45 3.11 -0.52
N LEU A 21 -21.29 4.10 0.37
CA LEU A 21 -20.06 4.33 1.14
C LEU A 21 -19.66 3.09 1.95
N HIS A 22 -20.57 2.57 2.79
CA HIS A 22 -20.27 1.39 3.60
C HIS A 22 -19.98 0.16 2.74
N LYS A 23 -20.68 -0.02 1.61
CA LYS A 23 -20.39 -1.12 0.68
C LYS A 23 -18.97 -1.03 0.14
N LEU A 24 -18.54 0.15 -0.33
CA LEU A 24 -17.20 0.36 -0.87
C LEU A 24 -16.12 0.18 0.21
N VAL A 25 -16.32 0.70 1.42
CA VAL A 25 -15.41 0.51 2.55
C VAL A 25 -15.29 -0.96 2.94
N ILE A 26 -16.42 -1.68 3.06
CA ILE A 26 -16.41 -3.12 3.35
C ILE A 26 -15.68 -3.89 2.25
N LEU A 27 -15.89 -3.52 0.99
CA LEU A 27 -15.21 -4.13 -0.14
C LEU A 27 -13.69 -3.88 -0.09
N ALA A 28 -13.27 -2.65 0.23
CA ALA A 28 -11.87 -2.31 0.40
C ALA A 28 -11.22 -3.14 1.52
N ARG A 29 -11.85 -3.24 2.70
CA ARG A 29 -11.39 -4.06 3.84
C ARG A 29 -11.27 -5.54 3.54
N LYS A 30 -12.09 -6.08 2.62
CA LYS A 30 -12.00 -7.47 2.19
C LYS A 30 -10.77 -7.76 1.30
N ASN A 31 -10.17 -6.73 0.72
CA ASN A 31 -9.12 -6.85 -0.30
C ASN A 31 -7.81 -6.15 0.08
N ALA A 32 -7.75 -5.47 1.23
CA ALA A 32 -6.56 -4.79 1.70
C ALA A 32 -6.55 -4.63 3.23
N ASP A 33 -5.34 -4.61 3.79
CA ASP A 33 -5.10 -4.15 5.15
C ASP A 33 -4.81 -2.64 5.17
N PHE A 34 -5.22 -1.96 6.23
CA PHE A 34 -5.06 -0.51 6.39
C PHE A 34 -4.25 -0.19 7.64
N PHE A 35 -3.31 0.73 7.51
CA PHE A 35 -2.37 1.10 8.58
C PHE A 35 -1.81 2.51 8.33
N GLN A 36 -1.06 3.04 9.30
CA GLN A 36 -0.35 4.31 9.13
C GLN A 36 1.16 4.15 9.31
N ASP A 37 1.93 5.07 8.74
CA ASP A 37 3.36 5.17 9.02
C ASP A 37 3.66 6.01 10.27
N LEU A 38 4.95 6.17 10.57
CA LEU A 38 5.42 6.95 11.71
C LEU A 38 5.08 8.45 11.58
N ASP A 39 4.86 8.94 10.36
CA ASP A 39 4.46 10.32 10.05
C ASP A 39 2.94 10.48 9.95
N ARG A 40 2.17 9.46 10.38
CA ARG A 40 0.70 9.42 10.35
C ARG A 40 0.09 9.48 8.95
N ARG A 41 0.85 9.10 7.93
CA ARG A 41 0.29 8.89 6.59
C ARG A 41 -0.32 7.49 6.52
N ALA A 42 -1.54 7.40 6.01
CA ALA A 42 -2.26 6.14 5.90
C ALA A 42 -1.94 5.42 4.59
N TYR A 43 -1.85 4.09 4.65
CA TYR A 43 -1.58 3.20 3.51
C TYR A 43 -2.56 2.04 3.47
N ALA A 44 -2.85 1.59 2.26
CA ALA A 44 -3.44 0.30 1.98
C ALA A 44 -2.35 -0.69 1.58
N ARG A 45 -2.36 -1.89 2.15
CA ARG A 45 -1.61 -3.05 1.66
C ARG A 45 -2.56 -3.97 0.92
N ILE A 46 -2.48 -3.95 -0.41
CA ILE A 46 -3.38 -4.70 -1.29
C ILE A 46 -2.74 -6.05 -1.59
N THR A 47 -3.37 -7.13 -1.14
CA THR A 47 -2.92 -8.50 -1.44
C THR A 47 -3.41 -8.95 -2.81
N LYS A 48 -2.49 -9.29 -3.71
CA LYS A 48 -2.79 -9.92 -5.01
C LYS A 48 -2.53 -11.42 -4.92
N GLY A 49 -3.54 -12.20 -4.50
CA GLY A 49 -3.38 -13.65 -4.29
C GLY A 49 -2.31 -13.95 -3.23
N ASP A 50 -1.44 -14.93 -3.51
CA ASP A 50 -0.34 -15.33 -2.61
C ASP A 50 0.91 -14.43 -2.71
N GLN A 51 0.89 -13.41 -3.58
CA GLN A 51 2.00 -12.50 -3.76
C GLN A 51 2.02 -11.41 -2.68
N ARG A 52 3.22 -10.93 -2.34
CA ARG A 52 3.40 -9.83 -1.40
C ARG A 52 2.60 -8.60 -1.88
N GLY A 53 1.82 -8.02 -0.98
CA GLY A 53 0.91 -6.93 -1.34
C GLY A 53 1.59 -5.62 -1.70
N GLU A 54 1.06 -4.94 -2.72
CA GLU A 54 1.45 -3.57 -3.08
C GLU A 54 0.96 -2.60 -2.01
N LEU A 55 1.80 -1.61 -1.68
CA LEU A 55 1.42 -0.54 -0.76
C LEU A 55 0.99 0.67 -1.57
N TYR A 56 -0.18 1.25 -1.28
CA TYR A 56 -0.56 2.56 -1.81
C TYR A 56 -0.89 3.51 -0.67
N PRO A 57 -0.32 4.74 -0.67
CA PRO A 57 -0.85 5.81 0.16
C PRO A 57 -2.33 6.02 -0.14
N LEU A 58 -3.16 6.22 0.89
CA LEU A 58 -4.60 6.40 0.69
C LEU A 58 -4.93 7.67 -0.10
N ASP A 59 -4.08 8.69 -0.02
CA ASP A 59 -4.18 9.94 -0.77
C ASP A 59 -3.66 9.86 -2.22
N SER A 60 -3.21 8.69 -2.68
CA SER A 60 -2.64 8.51 -4.02
C SER A 60 -3.69 8.22 -5.10
N SER A 61 -3.39 8.59 -6.34
CA SER A 61 -4.18 8.20 -7.52
C SER A 61 -4.19 6.69 -7.74
N CYS A 62 -3.13 5.97 -7.36
CA CYS A 62 -3.08 4.52 -7.42
C CYS A 62 -4.14 3.89 -6.51
N PHE A 63 -4.30 4.39 -5.27
CA PHE A 63 -5.34 3.93 -4.37
C PHE A 63 -6.75 4.26 -4.89
N GLU A 64 -6.95 5.47 -5.43
CA GLU A 64 -8.23 5.85 -6.02
C GLU A 64 -8.61 4.98 -7.22
N ASN A 65 -7.65 4.70 -8.11
CA ASN A 65 -7.84 3.78 -9.25
C ASN A 65 -8.13 2.36 -8.78
N TRP A 66 -7.47 1.91 -7.72
CA TRP A 66 -7.73 0.61 -7.11
C TRP A 66 -9.15 0.52 -6.54
N LEU A 67 -9.64 1.55 -5.83
CA LEU A 67 -11.04 1.61 -5.37
C LEU A 67 -12.03 1.49 -6.54
N SER A 68 -11.77 2.19 -7.65
CA SER A 68 -12.56 2.05 -8.87
C SER A 68 -12.52 0.62 -9.42
N ALA A 69 -11.34 0.00 -9.49
CA ALA A 69 -11.17 -1.34 -10.04
C ALA A 69 -11.90 -2.42 -9.21
N ILE A 70 -11.79 -2.38 -7.88
CA ILE A 70 -12.49 -3.36 -7.03
C ILE A 70 -14.00 -3.18 -7.09
N ASN A 71 -14.49 -1.93 -7.14
CA ASN A 71 -15.92 -1.65 -7.24
C ASN A 71 -16.49 -2.12 -8.57
N PHE A 72 -15.80 -1.80 -9.68
CA PHE A 72 -16.19 -2.25 -11.02
C PHE A 72 -16.23 -3.77 -11.11
N LYS A 73 -15.22 -4.46 -10.58
CA LYS A 73 -15.16 -5.94 -10.61
C LYS A 73 -16.33 -6.61 -9.89
N VAL A 74 -16.87 -6.01 -8.83
CA VAL A 74 -17.93 -6.61 -8.00
C VAL A 74 -19.32 -6.13 -8.38
N HIS A 75 -19.45 -4.89 -8.85
CA HIS A 75 -20.75 -4.23 -9.06
C HIS A 75 -21.02 -3.83 -10.51
N ASP A 76 -20.04 -3.97 -11.42
CA ASP A 76 -20.12 -3.47 -12.80
C ASP A 76 -20.41 -1.96 -12.87
N GLU A 77 -19.94 -1.23 -11.85
CA GLU A 77 -20.17 0.21 -11.68
C GLU A 77 -18.86 0.93 -11.35
N VAL A 78 -18.69 2.14 -11.89
CA VAL A 78 -17.61 3.03 -11.49
C VAL A 78 -18.11 3.97 -10.39
N ALA A 79 -17.53 3.86 -9.20
CA ALA A 79 -17.82 4.78 -8.11
C ALA A 79 -17.45 6.22 -8.52
N ASN A 80 -18.37 7.17 -8.30
CA ASN A 80 -18.12 8.58 -8.57
C ASN A 80 -17.04 9.16 -7.63
N SER A 81 -16.46 10.32 -8.00
CA SER A 81 -15.35 10.91 -7.25
C SER A 81 -15.69 11.21 -5.78
N LYS A 82 -16.92 11.65 -5.48
CA LYS A 82 -17.36 11.92 -4.10
C LYS A 82 -17.40 10.65 -3.26
N LEU A 83 -17.93 9.55 -3.80
CA LEU A 83 -17.99 8.28 -3.11
C LEU A 83 -16.60 7.71 -2.81
N LYS A 84 -15.66 7.85 -3.76
CA LYS A 84 -14.26 7.44 -3.57
C LYS A 84 -13.55 8.30 -2.50
N LEU A 85 -13.77 9.62 -2.54
CA LEU A 85 -13.27 10.55 -1.53
C LEU A 85 -13.76 10.16 -0.13
N ASP A 86 -15.08 9.95 0.01
CA ASP A 86 -15.69 9.59 1.30
C ASP A 86 -15.16 8.24 1.83
N ALA A 87 -14.96 7.26 0.93
CA ALA A 87 -14.41 5.96 1.31
C ALA A 87 -12.95 6.09 1.76
N ARG A 88 -12.15 6.89 1.05
CA ARG A 88 -10.77 7.19 1.44
C ARG A 88 -10.72 7.84 2.83
N GLU A 89 -11.48 8.91 3.05
CA GLU A 89 -11.50 9.63 4.34
C GLU A 89 -11.94 8.72 5.49
N HIS A 90 -12.93 7.85 5.25
CA HIS A 90 -13.35 6.85 6.23
C HIS A 90 -12.22 5.89 6.61
N LEU A 91 -11.51 5.35 5.61
CA LEU A 91 -10.39 4.42 5.81
C LEU A 91 -9.17 5.11 6.44
N GLU A 92 -8.93 6.39 6.14
CA GLU A 92 -7.90 7.20 6.80
C GLU A 92 -8.18 7.39 8.28
N VAL A 93 -9.41 7.76 8.63
CA VAL A 93 -9.81 7.92 10.04
C VAL A 93 -9.69 6.59 10.79
N GLU A 94 -10.15 5.50 10.18
CA GLU A 94 -10.00 4.15 10.75
C GLU A 94 -8.53 3.77 10.98
N SER A 95 -7.67 4.03 9.98
CA SER A 95 -6.23 3.75 10.06
C SER A 95 -5.58 4.53 11.20
N ARG A 96 -6.00 5.77 11.45
CA ARG A 96 -5.47 6.61 12.54
C ARG A 96 -5.96 6.17 13.91
N LEU A 97 -7.21 5.71 14.02
CA LEU A 97 -7.83 5.32 15.29
C LEU A 97 -7.44 3.91 15.74
N SER A 98 -7.29 2.98 14.79
CA SER A 98 -7.19 1.55 15.08
C SER A 98 -6.13 0.81 14.25
N GLY A 99 -5.50 1.50 13.29
CA GLY A 99 -4.48 0.91 12.43
C GLY A 99 -3.18 0.65 13.18
N LYS A 100 -2.42 -0.31 12.67
CA LYS A 100 -1.04 -0.56 13.11
C LYS A 100 -0.14 0.57 12.61
N ASN A 101 1.00 0.76 13.28
CA ASN A 101 2.06 1.67 12.83
C ASN A 101 3.21 0.87 12.22
N TYR A 102 3.59 1.18 10.99
CA TYR A 102 4.72 0.52 10.30
C TYR A 102 5.70 1.57 9.76
N ASN A 103 7.00 1.26 9.76
CA ASN A 103 7.97 2.10 9.07
C ASN A 103 7.87 1.85 7.56
N VAL A 104 7.49 2.89 6.81
CA VAL A 104 7.32 2.82 5.35
C VAL A 104 8.40 3.67 4.67
N GLY A 105 9.12 3.06 3.75
CA GLY A 105 10.12 3.76 2.94
C GLY A 105 9.76 3.77 1.46
N LEU A 106 10.24 4.77 0.73
CA LEU A 106 10.18 4.76 -0.74
C LEU A 106 11.26 3.82 -1.31
N ARG A 107 12.52 4.06 -0.91
CA ARG A 107 13.67 3.29 -1.40
C ARG A 107 14.59 2.79 -0.32
N VAL A 108 14.65 3.48 0.82
CA VAL A 108 15.56 3.15 1.92
C VAL A 108 14.77 3.07 3.21
N ILE A 109 15.04 2.02 3.99
CA ILE A 109 14.63 1.89 5.38
C ILE A 109 15.89 1.54 6.16
N SER A 110 16.09 2.17 7.33
CA SER A 110 17.25 1.89 8.16
C SER A 110 16.88 1.88 9.64
N ASN A 111 17.74 1.24 10.42
CA ASN A 111 17.81 1.35 11.87
C ASN A 111 19.29 1.28 12.30
N GLU A 112 19.55 1.12 13.59
CA GLU A 112 20.92 1.06 14.12
C GLU A 112 21.74 -0.15 13.62
N GLU A 113 21.08 -1.23 13.15
CA GLU A 113 21.74 -2.48 12.77
C GLU A 113 21.91 -2.65 11.26
N PHE A 114 21.00 -2.07 10.46
CA PHE A 114 21.00 -2.27 9.01
C PHE A 114 20.44 -1.09 8.22
N ILE A 115 20.83 -1.06 6.94
CA ILE A 115 20.18 -0.27 5.89
C ILE A 115 19.61 -1.27 4.87
N GLU A 116 18.33 -1.14 4.53
CA GLU A 116 17.68 -1.90 3.47
C GLU A 116 17.32 -0.96 2.32
N ILE A 117 17.83 -1.26 1.13
CA ILE A 117 17.57 -0.50 -0.09
C ILE A 117 16.73 -1.37 -1.02
N ASP A 118 15.50 -0.95 -1.32
CA ASP A 118 14.64 -1.60 -2.30
C ASP A 118 15.27 -1.50 -3.70
N LEU A 119 15.32 -2.61 -4.44
CA LEU A 119 15.88 -2.62 -5.80
C LEU A 119 14.85 -2.23 -6.86
N GLY A 120 13.57 -2.09 -6.52
CA GLY A 120 12.54 -1.73 -7.49
C GLY A 120 12.30 -2.78 -8.58
N ASP A 121 12.87 -3.98 -8.45
CA ASP A 121 12.75 -5.08 -9.41
C ASP A 121 11.43 -5.85 -9.22
N GLN A 122 11.00 -6.59 -10.24
CA GLN A 122 9.75 -7.34 -10.21
C GLN A 122 9.74 -8.46 -9.17
N ASP A 123 10.92 -8.96 -8.78
CA ASP A 123 11.10 -10.01 -7.77
C ASP A 123 11.09 -9.48 -6.33
N TRP A 124 10.93 -8.15 -6.13
CA TRP A 124 10.87 -7.53 -4.82
C TRP A 124 12.11 -7.79 -3.94
N LYS A 125 13.28 -7.68 -4.57
CA LYS A 125 14.57 -7.78 -3.89
C LYS A 125 14.98 -6.45 -3.27
N SER A 126 15.80 -6.55 -2.25
CA SER A 126 16.49 -5.45 -1.60
C SER A 126 17.95 -5.80 -1.35
N VAL A 127 18.76 -4.76 -1.20
CA VAL A 127 20.11 -4.87 -0.64
C VAL A 127 20.00 -4.62 0.86
N GLN A 128 20.37 -5.60 1.67
CA GLN A 128 20.56 -5.39 3.10
C GLN A 128 22.05 -5.15 3.36
N ILE A 129 22.36 -4.01 3.96
CA ILE A 129 23.69 -3.58 4.36
C ILE A 129 23.74 -3.62 5.89
N THR A 130 24.77 -4.27 6.45
CA THR A 130 25.07 -4.30 7.88
C THR A 130 26.56 -3.99 8.08
N LYS A 131 27.02 -3.95 9.34
CA LYS A 131 28.45 -3.82 9.67
C LYS A 131 29.35 -4.90 9.06
N ASP A 132 28.78 -6.06 8.74
CA ASP A 132 29.51 -7.23 8.22
C ASP A 132 29.53 -7.27 6.67
N GLY A 133 28.96 -6.25 6.01
CA GLY A 133 28.87 -6.13 4.56
C GLY A 133 27.43 -6.10 4.06
N TRP A 134 27.22 -6.43 2.78
CA TRP A 134 25.90 -6.38 2.15
C TRP A 134 25.53 -7.69 1.44
N ARG A 135 24.23 -7.91 1.26
CA ARG A 135 23.67 -9.01 0.46
C ARG A 135 22.36 -8.63 -0.18
N VAL A 136 22.09 -9.18 -1.36
CA VAL A 136 20.78 -9.10 -2.02
C VAL A 136 19.88 -10.20 -1.46
N ARG A 137 18.63 -9.85 -1.14
CA ARG A 137 17.63 -10.78 -0.59
C ARG A 137 16.22 -10.30 -0.90
N ALA A 138 15.21 -11.13 -0.66
CA ALA A 138 13.83 -10.68 -0.65
C ALA A 138 13.65 -9.59 0.43
N HIS A 139 12.97 -8.51 0.08
CA HIS A 139 12.77 -7.40 0.99
C HIS A 139 11.85 -7.79 2.15
N LYS A 140 12.14 -7.31 3.37
CA LYS A 140 11.31 -7.63 4.55
C LYS A 140 10.46 -6.47 5.02
N ASN A 141 10.88 -5.24 4.74
CA ASN A 141 10.18 -4.03 5.22
C ASN A 141 9.15 -3.49 4.21
N PHE A 142 8.40 -2.48 4.65
CA PHE A 142 7.27 -1.91 3.91
C PHE A 142 7.77 -0.84 2.94
N PHE A 143 7.91 -1.20 1.66
CA PHE A 143 8.30 -0.25 0.62
C PHE A 143 7.10 0.15 -0.24
N TYR A 144 6.85 1.45 -0.33
CA TYR A 144 5.90 2.01 -1.29
C TYR A 144 6.64 2.26 -2.61
N ARG A 145 6.17 1.65 -3.69
CA ARG A 145 6.68 1.91 -5.04
C ARG A 145 5.71 2.80 -5.81
N ASN A 146 6.09 4.06 -6.01
CA ASN A 146 5.34 4.94 -6.92
C ASN A 146 5.66 4.58 -8.39
N ASN A 147 4.90 5.14 -9.34
CA ASN A 147 5.09 4.86 -10.77
C ASN A 147 6.44 5.35 -11.33
N SER A 148 7.15 6.19 -10.59
CA SER A 148 8.46 6.72 -10.99
C SER A 148 9.62 5.81 -10.56
N ILE A 149 9.37 4.82 -9.70
CA ILE A 149 10.40 3.87 -9.28
C ILE A 149 10.82 3.01 -10.47
N LYS A 150 12.10 3.04 -10.79
CA LYS A 150 12.75 2.13 -11.74
C LYS A 150 13.56 1.09 -10.99
N ALA A 151 13.81 -0.05 -11.64
CA ALA A 151 14.73 -1.04 -11.11
C ALA A 151 16.13 -0.42 -11.00
N LEU A 152 16.77 -0.60 -9.85
CA LEU A 152 18.19 -0.30 -9.70
C LEU A 152 19.00 -1.49 -10.20
N PRO A 153 20.23 -1.26 -10.68
CA PRO A 153 21.19 -2.33 -10.93
C PRO A 153 21.39 -3.19 -9.68
N ILE A 154 21.53 -4.49 -9.89
CA ILE A 154 21.84 -5.42 -8.81
C ILE A 154 23.34 -5.29 -8.52
N PRO A 155 23.75 -4.96 -7.28
CA PRO A 155 25.17 -4.83 -6.97
C PRO A 155 25.89 -6.16 -7.13
N CYS A 156 27.10 -6.11 -7.69
CA CYS A 156 27.99 -7.24 -7.90
C CYS A 156 29.31 -6.97 -7.19
N LYS A 157 29.83 -7.94 -6.43
CA LYS A 157 31.10 -7.79 -5.70
C LYS A 157 32.32 -7.74 -6.64
N ASP A 158 32.20 -8.33 -7.81
CA ASP A 158 33.31 -8.53 -8.75
C ASP A 158 33.37 -7.45 -9.85
N LYS A 159 32.44 -6.49 -9.84
CA LYS A 159 32.31 -5.44 -10.86
C LYS A 159 32.20 -4.05 -10.24
N LEU A 160 33.28 -3.60 -9.60
CA LEU A 160 33.55 -2.17 -9.50
C LEU A 160 34.43 -1.85 -10.71
N ASP A 161 33.79 -1.61 -11.85
CA ASP A 161 34.47 -1.10 -13.05
C ASP A 161 34.90 0.35 -12.83
N ASP A 162 35.98 0.78 -13.49
CA ASP A 162 36.51 2.15 -13.37
C ASP A 162 35.45 3.21 -13.78
N ASP A 163 34.47 2.83 -14.60
CA ASP A 163 33.33 3.66 -15.06
C ASP A 163 31.98 3.28 -14.42
N TRP A 164 31.99 2.77 -13.18
CA TRP A 164 30.79 2.37 -12.43
C TRP A 164 29.68 3.44 -12.38
N VAL A 165 30.03 4.72 -12.54
CA VAL A 165 29.05 5.83 -12.57
C VAL A 165 28.14 5.74 -13.78
N GLU A 166 28.66 5.49 -14.98
CA GLU A 166 27.84 5.36 -16.19
C GLU A 166 27.02 4.07 -16.16
N SER A 167 27.64 2.96 -15.74
CA SER A 167 27.02 1.63 -15.75
C SER A 167 25.91 1.48 -14.69
N ILE A 168 26.05 2.12 -13.53
CA ILE A 168 25.10 2.00 -12.41
C ILE A 168 24.06 3.13 -12.41
N PHE A 169 24.47 4.37 -12.66
CA PHE A 169 23.55 5.52 -12.58
C PHE A 169 22.93 5.92 -13.91
N ASN A 170 23.35 5.28 -15.03
CA ASN A 170 22.85 5.61 -16.37
C ASN A 170 22.99 7.11 -16.68
N ILE A 171 24.07 7.71 -16.17
CA ILE A 171 24.45 9.10 -16.44
C ILE A 171 25.47 9.05 -17.57
N SER A 172 25.05 9.33 -18.80
CA SER A 172 25.98 9.54 -19.90
C SER A 172 26.37 11.02 -19.94
N GLY A 173 27.66 11.32 -19.77
CA GLY A 173 28.18 12.67 -20.00
C GLY A 173 28.25 12.94 -21.50
N ASN A 174 27.52 13.94 -22.00
CA ASN A 174 27.84 14.51 -23.30
C ASN A 174 29.08 15.42 -23.12
N ASN A 175 30.26 14.87 -23.36
CA ASN A 175 31.46 15.67 -23.59
C ASN A 175 31.47 16.24 -25.01
#